data_AF-V5AK04-F1
#
_entry.id   AF-V5AK04-F1
#
_cell.length_a   1.000
_cell.length_b   1.000
_cell.length_c   1.000
_cell.angle_alpha   90.00
_cell.angle_beta   90.00
_cell.angle_gamma   90.00
#
_symmetry.space_group_name_H-M   'P 1'
#
loop_
_entity.id
_entity.type
_entity.pdbx_description
1 polymer ?
#
loop_
_entity_poly.entity_id
_entity_poly.type
_entity_poly.pdbx_seq_one_letter_code
_entity_poly.pdbx_strand_id
1 'polypeptide(L)'
;MLYTQRGYALREKKDKALYLWVTDNNRSFYFGPVAVEEAVKWEFASALLYSDGNLHLLQRRDNDKGGVISLSRMTEELSTIRSVLSTWSQKDVFFSSFSIPTASLVAVLSNASASGDTWIDEYLCLNATVRNATKVKDGFHLTEPDSRVMWLVDIPDDNARHISLSHNFTLVVSVTIEEAPSWNSPLLTAVLADTETPYFMRLSYTADNKWETMFKYEKITKSGTWEPRKEHQVTLMPQGNKASAYIGGKSLGEEEALGVCEKNDRGRAG
;
A
#
# COMPACT_ATOMS: atom_id res chain seq x y z
N MET A 1 -16.07 -4.45 -8.08
CA MET A 1 -15.94 -3.78 -9.40
C MET A 1 -14.78 -4.41 -10.16
N LEU A 2 -14.95 -4.63 -11.46
CA LEU A 2 -13.90 -5.05 -12.39
C LEU A 2 -13.60 -3.90 -13.34
N TYR A 3 -12.34 -3.61 -13.60
CA TYR A 3 -11.97 -2.58 -14.55
C TYR A 3 -10.67 -2.91 -15.27
N THR A 4 -10.51 -2.33 -16.46
CA THR A 4 -9.26 -2.35 -17.20
C THR A 4 -8.63 -0.98 -17.22
N GLN A 5 -7.31 -0.93 -17.09
CA GLN A 5 -6.54 0.31 -17.17
C GLN A 5 -5.36 0.10 -18.13
N ARG A 6 -5.09 1.09 -18.99
CA ARG A 6 -3.84 1.12 -19.74
C ARG A 6 -2.71 1.56 -18.83
N GLY A 7 -1.58 0.86 -18.86
CA GLY A 7 -0.38 1.34 -18.17
C GLY A 7 0.27 2.46 -18.97
N TYR A 8 0.63 3.53 -18.27
CA TYR A 8 1.62 4.50 -18.71
C TYR A 8 2.79 4.31 -17.75
N ALA A 9 3.83 3.59 -18.18
CA ALA A 9 5.00 3.33 -17.36
C ALA A 9 6.23 3.41 -18.25
N LEU A 10 7.15 4.32 -17.90
CA LEU A 10 8.32 4.76 -18.69
C LEU A 10 9.43 3.70 -18.84
N ARG A 11 9.07 2.43 -19.05
CA ARG A 11 9.94 1.49 -19.78
C ARG A 11 9.35 1.38 -21.17
N GLU A 12 10.17 1.64 -22.18
CA GLU A 12 9.91 1.71 -23.63
C GLU A 12 9.08 0.55 -24.26
N LYS A 13 8.58 -0.40 -23.47
CA LYS A 13 7.72 -1.53 -23.86
C LYS A 13 6.44 -1.72 -23.01
N LYS A 14 6.19 -0.94 -21.94
CA LYS A 14 5.02 -1.10 -21.05
C LYS A 14 3.84 -0.18 -21.35
N ASP A 15 4.03 0.89 -22.13
CA ASP A 15 3.01 1.88 -22.51
C ASP A 15 1.88 1.35 -23.43
N LYS A 16 1.76 0.03 -23.53
CA LYS A 16 0.96 -0.70 -24.52
C LYS A 16 0.12 -1.81 -23.91
N ALA A 17 0.28 -2.11 -22.63
CA ALA A 17 -0.46 -3.20 -21.99
C ALA A 17 -1.78 -2.71 -21.39
N LEU A 18 -2.82 -3.52 -21.57
CA LEU A 18 -4.10 -3.39 -20.89
C LEU A 18 -4.06 -4.28 -19.66
N TYR A 19 -4.27 -3.71 -18.48
CA TYR A 19 -4.21 -4.40 -17.20
C TYR A 19 -5.59 -4.63 -16.63
N LEU A 20 -5.80 -5.81 -16.03
CA LEU A 20 -7.03 -6.17 -15.34
C LEU A 20 -6.90 -5.98 -13.83
N TRP A 21 -7.94 -5.42 -13.24
CA TRP A 21 -8.05 -5.13 -11.82
C TRP A 21 -9.40 -5.57 -11.27
N VAL A 22 -9.41 -5.97 -10.00
CA VAL A 22 -10.62 -6.16 -9.21
C VAL A 22 -10.52 -5.36 -7.92
N THR A 23 -11.60 -4.70 -7.53
CA THR A 23 -11.68 -3.92 -6.29
C THR A 23 -13.04 -4.06 -5.62
N ASP A 24 -13.07 -4.09 -4.30
CA ASP A 24 -14.29 -3.99 -3.48
C ASP A 24 -14.50 -2.56 -2.91
N ASN A 25 -13.82 -1.57 -3.48
CA ASN A 25 -13.75 -0.17 -3.04
C ASN A 25 -12.81 0.09 -1.84
N ASN A 26 -12.32 -0.96 -1.16
CA ASN A 26 -11.31 -0.84 -0.10
C ASN A 26 -9.97 -1.40 -0.58
N ARG A 27 -10.01 -2.62 -1.12
CA ARG A 27 -8.87 -3.39 -1.62
C ARG A 27 -8.86 -3.35 -3.13
N SER A 28 -7.67 -3.44 -3.72
CA SER A 28 -7.47 -3.51 -5.16
C SER A 28 -6.46 -4.59 -5.46
N PHE A 29 -6.89 -5.63 -6.16
CA PHE A 29 -6.01 -6.68 -6.63
C PHE A 29 -5.64 -6.45 -8.09
N TYR A 30 -4.33 -6.40 -8.32
CA TYR A 30 -3.73 -6.39 -9.64
C TYR A 30 -3.65 -7.81 -10.18
N PHE A 31 -4.37 -8.10 -11.26
CA PHE A 31 -4.25 -9.40 -11.90
C PHE A 31 -3.01 -9.48 -12.78
N GLY A 32 -2.84 -8.51 -13.69
CA GLY A 32 -1.80 -8.58 -14.71
C GLY A 32 -2.22 -7.99 -16.05
N PRO A 33 -1.30 -7.99 -17.04
CA PRO A 33 -1.63 -7.62 -18.41
C PRO A 33 -2.53 -8.70 -19.04
N VAL A 34 -3.63 -8.28 -19.63
CA VAL A 34 -4.59 -9.15 -20.35
C VAL A 34 -4.58 -8.91 -21.86
N ALA A 35 -3.87 -7.86 -22.29
CA ALA A 35 -3.51 -7.65 -23.68
C ALA A 35 -2.30 -6.74 -23.81
N VAL A 36 -1.59 -6.85 -24.93
CA VAL A 36 -0.49 -5.96 -25.31
C VAL A 36 -0.79 -5.39 -26.69
N GLU A 37 -0.71 -4.07 -26.81
CA GLU A 37 -0.81 -3.33 -28.07
C GLU A 37 0.48 -3.51 -28.87
N GLU A 38 0.36 -3.83 -30.16
CA GLU A 38 1.50 -4.06 -31.03
C GLU A 38 2.17 -2.74 -31.47
N ALA A 39 3.27 -2.81 -32.21
CA ALA A 39 4.09 -1.65 -32.60
C ALA A 39 3.35 -0.62 -33.50
N VAL A 40 2.25 -1.02 -34.11
CA VAL A 40 1.49 -0.22 -35.08
C VAL A 40 0.56 0.76 -34.34
N LYS A 41 0.42 1.99 -34.84
CA LYS A 41 -0.51 2.99 -34.28
C LYS A 41 -1.95 2.55 -34.61
N TRP A 42 -2.64 1.93 -33.66
CA TRP A 42 -4.06 1.62 -33.77
C TRP A 42 -4.86 2.50 -32.81
N GLU A 43 -6.08 2.87 -33.19
CA GLU A 43 -7.07 3.26 -32.19
C GLU A 43 -7.49 2.00 -31.43
N PHE A 44 -7.29 1.99 -30.12
CA PHE A 44 -7.58 0.83 -29.27
C PHE A 44 -8.67 1.14 -28.25
N ALA A 45 -9.73 0.34 -28.24
CA ALA A 45 -10.77 0.40 -27.24
C ALA A 45 -11.00 -0.98 -26.64
N SER A 46 -11.36 -1.03 -25.36
CA SER A 46 -11.63 -2.28 -24.65
C SER A 46 -12.85 -2.17 -23.76
N ALA A 47 -13.60 -3.27 -23.65
CA ALA A 47 -14.71 -3.41 -22.73
C ALA A 47 -14.68 -4.79 -22.06
N LEU A 48 -14.99 -4.84 -20.77
CA LEU A 48 -15.21 -6.09 -20.05
C LEU A 48 -16.70 -6.42 -20.04
N LEU A 49 -17.02 -7.69 -20.27
CA LEU A 49 -18.37 -8.23 -20.17
C LEU A 49 -18.36 -9.46 -19.26
N TYR A 50 -19.08 -9.38 -18.14
CA TYR A 50 -19.40 -10.53 -17.33
C TYR A 50 -20.84 -10.95 -17.60
N SER A 51 -21.03 -12.13 -18.18
CA SER A 51 -22.35 -12.66 -18.54
C SER A 51 -22.35 -14.17 -18.40
N ASP A 52 -23.46 -14.72 -17.90
CA ASP A 52 -23.67 -16.16 -17.72
C ASP A 52 -22.50 -16.86 -16.99
N GLY A 53 -22.02 -16.25 -15.91
CA GLY A 53 -20.91 -16.78 -15.11
C GLY A 53 -19.52 -16.68 -15.76
N ASN A 54 -19.40 -16.05 -16.94
CA ASN A 54 -18.18 -15.97 -17.73
C ASN A 54 -17.71 -14.53 -17.92
N LEU A 55 -16.39 -14.33 -17.89
CA LEU A 55 -15.75 -13.04 -18.15
C LEU A 55 -15.20 -13.02 -19.57
N HIS A 56 -15.45 -11.92 -20.27
CA HIS A 56 -14.96 -11.69 -21.62
C HIS A 56 -14.31 -10.31 -21.73
N LEU A 57 -13.27 -10.23 -22.55
CA LEU A 57 -12.63 -8.99 -22.96
C LEU A 57 -12.93 -8.75 -24.43
N LEU A 58 -13.67 -7.69 -24.71
CA LEU A 58 -13.87 -7.16 -26.05
C LEU A 58 -12.77 -6.14 -26.34
N GLN A 59 -12.12 -6.26 -27.49
CA GLN A 59 -11.11 -5.32 -27.94
C GLN A 59 -11.41 -4.91 -29.37
N ARG A 60 -11.27 -3.60 -29.63
CA ARG A 60 -11.35 -3.03 -30.98
C ARG A 60 -10.02 -2.39 -31.31
N ARG A 61 -9.51 -2.68 -32.51
CA ARG A 61 -8.29 -2.11 -33.08
C ARG A 61 -8.62 -1.57 -34.45
N ASP A 62 -8.48 -0.27 -34.65
CA ASP A 62 -8.73 0.37 -35.96
C ASP A 62 -7.51 1.13 -36.50
N ASN A 63 -7.36 1.14 -37.82
CA ASN A 63 -6.40 1.98 -38.54
C ASN A 63 -7.00 2.46 -39.88
N ASP A 64 -6.18 3.15 -40.69
CA ASP A 64 -6.54 3.67 -42.01
C ASP A 64 -6.93 2.58 -43.04
N LYS A 65 -6.59 1.32 -42.77
CA LYS A 65 -6.84 0.16 -43.63
C LYS A 65 -8.03 -0.69 -43.18
N GLY A 66 -8.59 -0.44 -42.00
CA GLY A 66 -9.75 -1.16 -41.48
C GLY A 66 -9.69 -1.41 -39.97
N GLY A 67 -10.76 -2.04 -39.45
CA GLY A 67 -10.95 -2.33 -38.04
C GLY A 67 -11.14 -3.82 -37.75
N VAL A 68 -10.61 -4.28 -36.62
CA VAL A 68 -10.78 -5.64 -36.11
C VAL A 68 -11.36 -5.58 -34.71
N ILE A 69 -12.37 -6.41 -34.46
CA ILE A 69 -12.94 -6.63 -33.13
C ILE A 69 -12.63 -8.07 -32.73
N SER A 70 -12.02 -8.23 -31.56
CA SER A 70 -11.73 -9.54 -30.96
C SER A 70 -12.46 -9.69 -29.62
N LEU A 71 -13.02 -10.88 -29.38
CA LEU A 71 -13.65 -11.25 -28.12
C LEU A 71 -12.90 -12.45 -27.53
N SER A 72 -12.30 -12.25 -26.36
CA SER A 72 -11.53 -13.28 -25.66
C SER A 72 -12.25 -13.71 -24.39
N ARG A 73 -12.32 -15.02 -24.14
CA ARG A 73 -12.86 -15.58 -22.90
C ARG A 73 -11.74 -15.64 -21.85
N MET A 74 -12.03 -15.13 -20.65
CA MET A 74 -11.05 -14.94 -19.58
C MET A 74 -11.26 -15.95 -18.45
N THR A 75 -11.15 -17.25 -18.77
CA THR A 75 -11.51 -18.32 -17.83
C THR A 75 -10.52 -18.42 -16.67
N GLU A 76 -9.22 -18.31 -16.95
CA GLU A 76 -8.17 -18.41 -15.93
C GLU A 76 -8.13 -17.17 -15.02
N GLU A 77 -8.32 -16.00 -15.63
CA GLU A 77 -8.39 -14.73 -14.93
C GLU A 77 -9.60 -14.70 -13.99
N LEU A 78 -10.76 -15.15 -14.48
CA LEU A 78 -11.96 -15.25 -13.65
C LEU A 78 -11.80 -16.24 -12.50
N SER A 79 -11.16 -17.40 -12.74
CA SER A 79 -10.88 -18.38 -11.68
C SER A 79 -10.00 -17.77 -10.57
N THR A 80 -8.93 -17.07 -10.97
CA THR A 80 -8.04 -16.37 -10.04
C THR A 80 -8.77 -15.27 -9.27
N ILE A 81 -9.58 -14.45 -9.96
CA ILE A 81 -10.40 -13.40 -9.32
C ILE A 81 -11.34 -14.02 -8.28
N ARG A 82 -12.01 -15.13 -8.60
CA ARG A 82 -12.88 -15.83 -7.63
C ARG A 82 -12.10 -16.31 -6.41
N SER A 83 -10.89 -16.83 -6.61
CA SER A 83 -9.99 -17.25 -5.51
C SER A 83 -9.61 -16.07 -4.60
N VAL A 84 -9.25 -14.93 -5.19
CA VAL A 84 -8.93 -13.70 -4.44
C VAL A 84 -10.14 -13.19 -3.66
N LEU A 85 -11.31 -13.09 -4.30
CA LEU A 85 -12.54 -12.66 -3.65
C LEU A 85 -12.96 -13.62 -2.51
N SER A 86 -12.76 -14.93 -2.69
CA SER A 86 -12.99 -15.92 -1.63
C SER A 86 -12.04 -15.70 -0.46
N THR A 87 -10.76 -15.41 -0.74
CA THR A 87 -9.77 -15.08 0.28
C THR A 87 -10.19 -13.84 1.08
N TRP A 88 -10.61 -12.76 0.39
CA TRP A 88 -11.09 -11.54 1.06
C TRP A 88 -12.24 -11.83 2.02
N SER A 89 -13.26 -12.56 1.56
CA SER A 89 -14.41 -12.92 2.39
C SER A 89 -14.02 -13.77 3.60
N GLN A 90 -13.13 -14.76 3.42
CA GLN A 90 -12.65 -15.59 4.52
C GLN A 90 -11.84 -14.78 5.55
N LYS A 91 -11.00 -13.85 5.09
CA LYS A 91 -10.23 -12.96 5.96
C LYS A 91 -11.11 -11.97 6.71
N ASP A 92 -12.14 -11.42 6.06
CA ASP A 92 -13.11 -10.57 6.73
C ASP A 92 -13.83 -11.32 7.87
N VAL A 93 -14.28 -12.56 7.63
CA VAL A 93 -14.90 -13.39 8.67
C VAL A 93 -13.90 -13.69 9.79
N PHE A 94 -12.66 -14.03 9.44
CA PHE A 94 -11.60 -14.31 10.41
C PHE A 94 -11.34 -13.10 11.32
N PHE A 95 -11.07 -11.92 10.76
CA PHE A 95 -10.77 -10.72 11.55
C PHE A 95 -11.99 -10.23 12.34
N SER A 96 -13.19 -10.34 11.78
CA SER A 96 -14.43 -10.00 12.49
C SER A 96 -14.64 -10.89 13.71
N SER A 97 -14.21 -12.16 13.68
CA SER A 97 -14.27 -13.06 14.85
C SER A 97 -13.38 -12.60 16.02
N PHE A 98 -12.37 -11.77 15.74
CA PHE A 98 -11.53 -11.10 16.74
C PHE A 98 -11.96 -9.66 17.04
N SER A 99 -13.16 -9.26 16.61
CA SER A 99 -13.68 -7.88 16.75
C SER A 99 -12.80 -6.81 16.08
N ILE A 100 -12.02 -7.19 15.08
CA ILE A 100 -11.24 -6.26 14.27
C ILE A 100 -12.17 -5.67 13.20
N PRO A 101 -12.32 -4.33 13.11
CA PRO A 101 -13.11 -3.71 12.06
C PRO A 101 -12.56 -4.04 10.67
N THR A 102 -13.39 -4.62 9.82
CA THR A 102 -13.04 -4.98 8.44
C THR A 102 -13.53 -3.95 7.41
N ALA A 103 -14.47 -3.10 7.80
CA ALA A 103 -14.89 -1.95 7.01
C ALA A 103 -13.68 -1.02 6.80
N SER A 104 -13.36 -0.74 5.54
CA SER A 104 -12.20 0.07 5.13
C SER A 104 -10.83 -0.52 5.48
N LEU A 105 -10.76 -1.80 5.88
CA LEU A 105 -9.48 -2.49 6.08
C LEU A 105 -8.88 -2.86 4.71
N VAL A 106 -7.73 -2.28 4.39
CA VAL A 106 -7.10 -2.39 3.06
C VAL A 106 -6.07 -3.52 2.97
N ALA A 107 -5.32 -3.75 4.04
CA ALA A 107 -4.28 -4.78 4.09
C ALA A 107 -4.03 -5.22 5.54
N VAL A 108 -3.55 -6.45 5.70
CA VAL A 108 -3.02 -6.94 6.98
C VAL A 108 -1.72 -7.69 6.70
N LEU A 109 -0.64 -7.25 7.34
CA LEU A 109 0.67 -7.88 7.22
C LEU A 109 0.89 -8.74 8.47
N SER A 110 0.76 -10.06 8.33
CA SER A 110 1.02 -11.00 9.44
C SER A 110 1.86 -12.21 9.05
N ASN A 111 1.76 -12.68 7.81
CA ASN A 111 2.54 -13.83 7.34
C ASN A 111 3.72 -13.42 6.47
N ALA A 112 4.77 -14.24 6.44
CA ALA A 112 5.97 -13.98 5.65
C ALA A 112 6.19 -15.06 4.60
N SER A 113 6.75 -14.68 3.45
CA SER A 113 7.14 -15.59 2.38
C SER A 113 8.14 -16.65 2.86
N ALA A 114 8.31 -17.70 2.07
CA ALA A 114 9.28 -18.75 2.35
C ALA A 114 10.73 -18.22 2.34
N SER A 115 11.02 -17.21 1.54
CA SER A 115 12.32 -16.52 1.46
C SER A 115 12.56 -15.53 2.60
N GLY A 116 11.52 -15.08 3.31
CA GLY A 116 11.62 -14.11 4.41
C GLY A 116 11.89 -12.67 3.98
N ASP A 117 11.99 -12.40 2.69
CA ASP A 117 12.20 -11.06 2.10
C ASP A 117 10.89 -10.31 1.81
N THR A 118 9.74 -10.95 2.05
CA THR A 118 8.43 -10.40 1.74
C THR A 118 7.47 -10.63 2.90
N TRP A 119 6.87 -9.55 3.39
CA TRP A 119 5.74 -9.60 4.32
C TRP A 119 4.47 -9.62 3.49
N ILE A 120 3.77 -10.75 3.53
CA ILE A 120 2.61 -11.02 2.68
C ILE A 120 1.39 -10.31 3.26
N ASP A 121 0.69 -9.59 2.40
CA ASP A 121 -0.65 -9.09 2.70
C ASP A 121 -1.65 -10.24 2.68
N GLU A 122 -2.37 -10.42 3.78
CA GLU A 122 -3.39 -11.45 3.94
C GLU A 122 -4.55 -11.30 2.93
N TYR A 123 -4.76 -10.10 2.37
CA TYR A 123 -5.71 -9.84 1.29
C TYR A 123 -5.09 -9.96 -0.11
N LEU A 124 -3.79 -10.30 -0.22
CA LEU A 124 -3.07 -10.54 -1.48
C LEU A 124 -2.98 -9.33 -2.41
N CYS A 125 -3.23 -8.11 -1.93
CA CYS A 125 -3.25 -6.92 -2.74
C CYS A 125 -1.87 -6.27 -2.86
N LEU A 126 -1.22 -6.04 -1.72
CA LEU A 126 0.03 -5.27 -1.69
C LEU A 126 0.94 -5.72 -0.54
N ASN A 127 1.95 -6.51 -0.89
CA ASN A 127 2.96 -6.99 0.04
C ASN A 127 3.93 -5.88 0.45
N ALA A 128 4.61 -6.06 1.60
CA ALA A 128 5.75 -5.24 1.98
C ALA A 128 7.07 -5.97 1.71
N THR A 129 8.10 -5.20 1.36
CA THR A 129 9.46 -5.71 1.18
C THR A 129 10.21 -5.68 2.51
N VAL A 130 10.92 -6.75 2.81
CA VAL A 130 11.69 -6.91 4.05
C VAL A 130 13.16 -7.07 3.71
N ARG A 131 14.02 -6.36 4.44
CA ARG A 131 15.47 -6.42 4.28
C ARG A 131 16.12 -6.69 5.61
N ASN A 132 17.06 -7.63 5.63
CA ASN A 132 17.94 -7.98 6.76
C ASN A 132 17.21 -8.22 8.08
N ALA A 133 16.01 -8.81 8.03
CA ALA A 133 15.21 -9.12 9.20
C ALA A 133 15.07 -10.62 9.41
N THR A 134 14.90 -11.05 10.65
CA THR A 134 14.61 -12.45 10.98
C THR A 134 13.11 -12.64 11.15
N LYS A 135 12.54 -13.63 10.46
CA LYS A 135 11.12 -13.98 10.60
C LYS A 135 10.81 -14.44 12.03
N VAL A 136 9.76 -13.90 12.62
CA VAL A 136 9.18 -14.36 13.89
C VAL A 136 7.70 -14.68 13.69
N LYS A 137 7.03 -15.15 14.75
CA LYS A 137 5.59 -15.35 14.71
C LYS A 137 4.91 -14.00 14.46
N ASP A 138 4.03 -13.95 13.46
CA ASP A 138 3.20 -12.79 13.12
C ASP A 138 4.00 -11.51 12.72
N GLY A 139 5.29 -11.62 12.41
CA GLY A 139 6.10 -10.48 12.00
C GLY A 139 7.60 -10.73 11.83
N PHE A 140 8.41 -9.70 12.11
CA PHE A 140 9.86 -9.70 11.90
C PHE A 140 10.61 -9.06 13.06
N HIS A 141 11.78 -9.63 13.36
CA HIS A 141 12.77 -9.07 14.27
C HIS A 141 13.84 -8.32 13.47
N LEU A 142 14.02 -7.03 13.78
CA LEU A 142 14.94 -6.11 13.11
C LEU A 142 16.16 -5.87 14.02
N THR A 143 17.29 -6.51 13.73
CA THR A 143 18.49 -6.45 14.59
C THR A 143 19.66 -5.71 13.94
N GLU A 144 19.79 -5.77 12.61
CA GLU A 144 20.88 -5.13 11.87
C GLU A 144 20.59 -3.64 11.60
N PRO A 145 21.62 -2.76 11.51
CA PRO A 145 21.43 -1.33 11.28
C PRO A 145 20.67 -0.96 9.99
N ASP A 146 20.73 -1.80 8.95
CA ASP A 146 20.01 -1.58 7.70
C ASP A 146 18.71 -2.39 7.57
N SER A 147 18.32 -3.12 8.64
CA SER A 147 17.05 -3.86 8.72
C SER A 147 15.87 -2.93 8.56
N ARG A 148 14.93 -3.29 7.68
CA ARG A 148 13.70 -2.51 7.50
C ARG A 148 12.60 -3.31 6.85
N VAL A 149 11.38 -2.87 7.10
CA VAL A 149 10.19 -3.24 6.35
C VAL A 149 9.73 -2.01 5.59
N MET A 150 9.51 -2.15 4.28
CA MET A 150 9.05 -1.09 3.41
C MET A 150 7.71 -1.50 2.79
N TRP A 151 6.67 -0.74 3.11
CA TRP A 151 5.34 -0.91 2.53
C TRP A 151 5.03 0.27 1.61
N LEU A 152 5.04 0.03 0.31
CA LEU A 152 4.98 1.06 -0.72
C LEU A 152 3.54 1.26 -1.19
N VAL A 153 2.86 2.25 -0.63
CA VAL A 153 1.40 2.46 -0.83
C VAL A 153 1.06 3.26 -2.10
N ASP A 154 1.97 4.08 -2.59
CA ASP A 154 1.78 4.94 -3.76
C ASP A 154 3.13 5.13 -4.47
N ILE A 155 3.30 4.52 -5.64
CA ILE A 155 4.51 4.68 -6.47
C ILE A 155 4.06 5.21 -7.83
N PRO A 156 4.58 6.37 -8.27
CA PRO A 156 4.24 6.96 -9.58
C PRO A 156 4.45 5.99 -10.78
N ASP A 157 5.42 5.08 -10.65
CA ASP A 157 5.95 4.24 -11.72
C ASP A 157 5.54 2.75 -11.66
N ASP A 158 4.79 2.34 -10.65
CA ASP A 158 4.26 0.97 -10.54
C ASP A 158 2.74 0.98 -10.66
N ASN A 159 2.18 -0.15 -11.11
CA ASN A 159 0.75 -0.34 -11.26
C ASN A 159 0.00 -0.16 -9.92
N ALA A 160 0.68 -0.17 -8.77
CA ALA A 160 0.11 0.04 -7.45
C ALA A 160 -0.45 1.46 -7.27
N ARG A 161 -1.75 1.60 -7.45
CA ARG A 161 -2.48 2.85 -7.18
C ARG A 161 -3.47 2.66 -6.04
N HIS A 162 -2.98 2.68 -4.80
CA HIS A 162 -3.83 2.93 -3.63
C HIS A 162 -3.83 4.43 -3.32
N ILE A 163 -4.30 5.26 -4.28
CA ILE A 163 -4.34 6.73 -4.18
C ILE A 163 -5.07 7.18 -2.89
N SER A 164 -6.02 6.39 -2.39
CA SER A 164 -6.71 6.67 -1.13
C SER A 164 -5.79 6.62 0.10
N LEU A 165 -4.80 5.73 0.10
CA LEU A 165 -3.84 5.57 1.21
C LEU A 165 -2.79 6.67 1.25
N SER A 166 -2.64 7.51 0.22
CA SER A 166 -1.68 8.63 0.26
C SER A 166 -2.20 9.87 1.01
N HIS A 167 -3.48 9.91 1.39
CA HIS A 167 -4.10 11.10 1.99
C HIS A 167 -4.74 10.83 3.36
N ASN A 168 -5.45 9.70 3.50
CA ASN A 168 -6.19 9.35 4.71
C ASN A 168 -6.00 7.88 5.01
N PHE A 169 -5.27 7.55 6.07
CA PHE A 169 -5.14 6.16 6.50
C PHE A 169 -4.93 6.03 8.00
N THR A 170 -5.10 4.81 8.49
CA THR A 170 -4.75 4.43 9.86
C THR A 170 -3.85 3.21 9.77
N LEU A 171 -2.63 3.35 10.26
CA LEU A 171 -1.67 2.26 10.35
C LEU A 171 -1.56 1.84 11.82
N VAL A 172 -1.86 0.58 12.11
CA VAL A 172 -1.74 -0.02 13.44
C VAL A 172 -0.65 -1.08 13.40
N VAL A 173 0.29 -1.01 14.34
CA VAL A 173 1.43 -1.93 14.43
C VAL A 173 1.65 -2.34 15.88
N SER A 174 1.87 -3.63 16.13
CA SER A 174 2.40 -4.10 17.41
C SER A 174 3.93 -4.12 17.35
N VAL A 175 4.58 -3.46 18.30
CA VAL A 175 6.04 -3.38 18.41
C VAL A 175 6.49 -3.85 19.78
N THR A 176 7.59 -4.61 19.82
CA THR A 176 8.35 -4.85 21.04
C THR A 176 9.76 -4.32 20.85
N ILE A 177 10.23 -3.48 21.78
CA ILE A 177 11.60 -2.96 21.78
C ILE A 177 12.42 -3.87 22.70
N GLU A 178 13.35 -4.64 22.14
CA GLU A 178 14.16 -5.59 22.93
C GLU A 178 15.13 -4.88 23.88
N GLU A 179 15.80 -3.84 23.37
CA GLU A 179 16.86 -3.13 24.08
C GLU A 179 16.77 -1.63 23.83
N ALA A 180 17.23 -0.84 24.81
CA ALA A 180 17.32 0.61 24.65
C ALA A 180 18.36 0.96 23.59
N PRO A 181 18.05 1.91 22.69
CA PRO A 181 18.98 2.27 21.66
C PRO A 181 20.09 3.17 22.23
N SER A 182 21.27 3.15 21.62
CA SER A 182 22.38 4.04 22.01
C SER A 182 22.08 5.52 21.76
N TRP A 183 21.24 5.81 20.77
CA TRP A 183 20.76 7.13 20.39
C TRP A 183 19.28 7.07 20.00
N ASN A 184 18.63 8.20 19.79
CA ASN A 184 17.24 8.21 19.36
C ASN A 184 17.09 7.48 18.01
N SER A 185 16.26 6.44 17.99
CA SER A 185 16.11 5.57 16.83
C SER A 185 14.71 5.68 16.23
N PRO A 186 14.58 5.73 14.89
CA PRO A 186 13.28 5.72 14.24
C PRO A 186 12.64 4.35 14.38
N LEU A 187 11.36 4.31 14.76
CA LEU A 187 10.58 3.09 14.76
C LEU A 187 9.71 2.98 13.50
N LEU A 188 8.91 4.02 13.25
CA LEU A 188 7.97 4.05 12.13
C LEU A 188 8.06 5.39 11.44
N THR A 189 8.18 5.38 10.12
CA THR A 189 8.34 6.60 9.32
C THR A 189 7.39 6.54 8.13
N ALA A 190 6.57 7.57 7.97
CA ALA A 190 5.75 7.76 6.79
C ALA A 190 6.43 8.76 5.85
N VAL A 191 6.60 8.34 4.60
CA VAL A 191 7.42 9.01 3.58
C VAL A 191 6.56 9.43 2.40
N LEU A 192 6.81 10.63 1.86
CA LEU A 192 6.28 11.06 0.57
C LEU A 192 7.41 10.94 -0.46
N ALA A 193 7.13 10.30 -1.59
CA ALA A 193 8.05 10.29 -2.72
C ALA A 193 8.17 11.72 -3.31
N ASP A 194 9.33 12.05 -3.89
CA ASP A 194 9.62 13.31 -4.62
C ASP A 194 9.82 14.60 -3.79
N THR A 195 10.36 14.50 -2.56
CA THR A 195 10.75 15.68 -1.78
C THR A 195 12.21 15.60 -1.29
N GLU A 196 12.93 16.73 -1.28
CA GLU A 196 14.29 16.87 -0.73
C GLU A 196 14.37 16.47 0.77
N THR A 197 13.22 16.46 1.44
CA THR A 197 13.04 16.06 2.84
C THR A 197 11.87 15.06 2.93
N PRO A 198 12.14 13.74 3.02
CA PRO A 198 11.22 12.70 2.56
C PRO A 198 10.13 12.25 3.54
N TYR A 199 10.13 12.65 4.82
CA TYR A 199 9.14 12.14 5.78
C TYR A 199 8.24 13.23 6.37
N PHE A 200 6.93 12.98 6.38
CA PHE A 200 5.96 13.92 6.97
C PHE A 200 5.59 13.56 8.41
N MET A 201 5.80 12.29 8.79
CA MET A 201 5.51 11.79 10.14
C MET A 201 6.55 10.74 10.54
N ARG A 202 7.06 10.85 11.77
CA ARG A 202 7.98 9.88 12.35
C ARG A 202 7.66 9.64 13.81
N LEU A 203 7.66 8.37 14.21
CA LEU A 203 7.71 7.93 15.59
C LEU A 203 9.06 7.30 15.89
N SER A 204 9.69 7.77 16.95
CA SER A 204 11.00 7.34 17.44
C SER A 204 10.93 6.95 18.91
N TYR A 205 11.93 6.20 19.35
CA TYR A 205 12.13 5.81 20.74
C TYR A 205 13.54 6.19 21.19
N THR A 206 13.67 6.68 22.41
CA THR A 206 14.90 7.28 22.93
C THR A 206 15.60 6.37 23.94
N ALA A 207 16.90 6.61 24.15
CA ALA A 207 17.70 5.93 25.17
C ALA A 207 17.20 6.16 26.61
N ASP A 208 16.49 7.28 26.85
CA ASP A 208 15.88 7.61 28.15
C ASP A 208 14.44 7.08 28.29
N ASN A 209 14.08 6.05 27.52
CA ASN A 209 12.80 5.35 27.58
C ASN A 209 11.57 6.22 27.29
N LYS A 210 11.67 7.18 26.36
CA LYS A 210 10.56 8.06 25.93
C LYS A 210 10.20 7.86 24.48
N TRP A 211 8.93 8.09 24.16
CA TRP A 211 8.50 8.22 22.77
C TRP A 211 8.72 9.65 22.29
N GLU A 212 9.17 9.76 21.04
CA GLU A 212 9.32 11.01 20.33
C GLU A 212 8.54 10.95 19.03
N THR A 213 7.59 11.86 18.87
CA THR A 213 6.87 12.05 17.60
C THR A 213 7.35 13.32 16.95
N MET A 214 7.64 13.25 15.67
CA MET A 214 7.99 14.39 14.85
C MET A 214 7.01 14.54 13.70
N PHE A 215 6.45 15.73 13.60
CA PHE A 215 5.60 16.18 12.51
C PHE A 215 6.33 17.30 11.76
N LYS A 216 6.44 17.17 10.44
CA LYS A 216 6.94 18.23 9.54
C LYS A 216 8.29 18.88 9.92
N TYR A 217 9.31 18.11 10.32
CA TYR A 217 10.68 18.58 10.67
C TYR A 217 10.82 19.69 11.72
N GLU A 218 9.72 20.26 12.20
CA GLU A 218 9.70 21.49 13.00
C GLU A 218 9.49 21.19 14.48
N LYS A 219 8.64 20.20 14.79
CA LYS A 219 8.20 19.96 16.16
C LYS A 219 8.44 18.52 16.59
N ILE A 220 9.30 18.37 17.59
CA ILE A 220 9.48 17.12 18.34
C ILE A 220 8.62 17.22 19.59
N THR A 221 7.64 16.33 19.71
CA THR A 221 6.85 16.17 20.93
C THR A 221 7.33 14.93 21.65
N LYS A 222 7.75 15.08 22.91
CA LYS A 222 8.07 13.96 23.79
C LYS A 222 6.83 13.64 24.61
N SER A 223 6.34 12.40 24.53
CA SER A 223 5.15 12.01 25.28
C SER A 223 5.20 10.54 25.70
N GLY A 224 4.85 10.27 26.95
CA GLY A 224 4.85 8.91 27.49
C GLY A 224 6.23 8.27 27.62
N THR A 225 6.22 7.07 28.20
CA THR A 225 7.41 6.22 28.36
C THR A 225 7.18 4.89 27.65
N TRP A 226 8.27 4.26 27.23
CA TRP A 226 8.26 2.90 26.74
C TRP A 226 9.04 1.99 27.71
N GLU A 227 8.75 0.70 27.65
CA GLU A 227 9.42 -0.32 28.47
C GLU A 227 10.00 -1.38 27.55
N PRO A 228 11.25 -1.84 27.79
CA PRO A 228 11.86 -2.90 27.02
C PRO A 228 11.09 -4.21 27.21
N ARG A 229 11.06 -5.04 26.15
CA ARG A 229 10.41 -6.36 26.12
C ARG A 229 8.92 -6.34 26.45
N LYS A 230 8.29 -5.18 26.29
CA LYS A 230 6.85 -4.99 26.38
C LYS A 230 6.32 -4.69 25.00
N GLU A 231 5.23 -5.36 24.65
CA GLU A 231 4.50 -5.06 23.44
C GLU A 231 3.74 -3.73 23.61
N HIS A 232 3.91 -2.85 22.62
CA HIS A 232 3.19 -1.59 22.50
C HIS A 232 2.41 -1.61 21.19
N GLN A 233 1.14 -1.22 21.25
CA GLN A 233 0.36 -0.97 20.04
C GLN A 233 0.57 0.49 19.61
N VAL A 234 1.15 0.67 18.44
CA VAL A 234 1.38 1.97 17.81
C VAL A 234 0.29 2.23 16.79
N THR A 235 -0.24 3.44 16.75
CA THR A 235 -1.15 3.89 15.70
C THR A 235 -0.68 5.21 15.10
N LEU A 236 -0.58 5.25 13.77
CA LEU A 236 -0.37 6.50 13.01
C LEU A 236 -1.61 6.79 12.18
N MET A 237 -2.09 8.03 12.23
CA MET A 237 -3.27 8.47 11.49
C MET A 237 -3.02 9.79 10.77
N PRO A 238 -2.60 9.73 9.50
CA PRO A 238 -2.66 10.87 8.58
C PRO A 238 -4.09 11.07 8.08
N GLN A 239 -4.57 12.30 8.18
CA GLN A 239 -5.92 12.71 7.81
C GLN A 239 -5.85 14.07 7.10
N GLY A 240 -5.70 14.05 5.77
CA GLY A 240 -5.60 15.25 4.95
C GLY A 240 -4.35 16.05 5.31
N ASN A 241 -4.55 17.21 5.94
CA ASN A 241 -3.46 18.06 6.43
C ASN A 241 -3.20 17.89 7.93
N LYS A 242 -3.65 16.81 8.56
CA LYS A 242 -3.40 16.51 9.98
C LYS A 242 -2.73 15.16 10.12
N ALA A 243 -1.87 15.03 11.11
CA ALA A 243 -1.29 13.76 11.49
C ALA A 243 -1.32 13.60 13.01
N SER A 244 -1.66 12.39 13.46
CA SER A 244 -1.70 12.07 14.89
C SER A 244 -1.14 10.68 15.17
N ALA A 245 -0.53 10.52 16.35
CA ALA A 245 0.10 9.27 16.78
C ALA A 245 -0.43 8.83 18.15
N TYR A 246 -0.57 7.52 18.35
CA TYR A 246 -1.07 6.95 19.60
C TYR A 246 -0.24 5.73 20.02
N ILE A 247 -0.11 5.53 21.32
CA ILE A 247 0.46 4.32 21.94
C ILE A 247 -0.55 3.75 22.92
N GLY A 248 -0.99 2.50 22.70
CA GLY A 248 -1.98 1.85 23.55
C GLY A 248 -3.27 2.67 23.72
N GLY A 249 -3.70 3.34 22.64
CA GLY A 249 -4.87 4.23 22.62
C GLY A 249 -4.66 5.63 23.22
N LYS A 250 -3.49 5.96 23.77
CA LYS A 250 -3.19 7.30 24.31
C LYS A 250 -2.50 8.17 23.25
N SER A 251 -2.98 9.40 23.07
CA SER A 251 -2.41 10.35 22.11
C SER A 251 -1.01 10.79 22.51
N LEU A 252 -0.09 10.78 21.55
CA LEU A 252 1.25 11.35 21.67
C LEU A 252 1.33 12.78 21.11
N GLY A 253 0.33 13.21 20.33
CA GLY A 253 0.26 14.51 19.68
C GLY A 253 -0.58 14.47 18.40
N GLU A 254 -1.13 15.62 18.05
CA GLU A 254 -1.79 15.91 16.77
C GLU A 254 -1.24 17.23 16.27
N GLU A 255 -0.84 17.29 15.00
CA GLU A 255 -0.32 18.50 14.38
C GLU A 255 -0.78 18.59 12.92
N GLU A 256 -0.69 19.79 12.33
CA GLU A 256 -0.87 19.96 10.89
C GLU A 256 0.31 19.31 10.12
N ALA A 257 -0.02 18.41 9.20
CA ALA A 257 0.88 17.80 8.23
C ALA A 257 0.72 18.47 6.87
N LEU A 258 1.77 18.45 6.04
CA LEU A 258 1.69 18.95 4.67
C LEU A 258 0.58 18.20 3.90
N GLY A 259 -0.44 18.93 3.44
CA GLY A 259 -1.42 18.38 2.52
C GLY A 259 -0.78 18.12 1.17
N VAL A 260 -1.09 16.96 0.56
CA VAL A 260 -0.70 16.60 -0.82
C VAL A 260 -1.09 17.69 -1.84
N CYS A 261 -2.11 18.51 -1.54
CA CYS A 261 -2.59 19.58 -2.42
C CYS A 261 -1.74 20.85 -2.45
N GLU A 262 -0.90 21.16 -1.46
CA GLU A 262 -0.19 22.45 -1.41
C GLU A 262 0.96 22.59 -2.44
N LYS A 263 1.30 21.50 -3.14
CA LYS A 263 2.33 21.51 -4.18
C LYS A 263 1.80 21.69 -5.59
N ASN A 264 0.54 21.34 -5.86
CA ASN A 264 -0.01 21.49 -7.21
C ASN A 264 -0.25 22.96 -7.63
N ASP A 265 -0.39 23.87 -6.67
CA ASP A 265 -0.57 25.31 -6.96
C ASP A 265 0.74 26.09 -7.07
N ARG A 266 1.86 25.55 -6.55
CA ARG A 266 3.17 26.22 -6.64
C ARG A 266 3.95 25.89 -7.92
N GLY A 267 3.52 24.92 -8.71
CA GLY A 267 4.14 24.53 -9.98
C GLY A 267 3.53 25.16 -11.24
N ARG A 268 2.55 26.07 -11.10
CA ARG A 268 1.85 26.71 -12.24
C ARG A 268 2.03 28.22 -12.36
N ALA A 269 2.88 28.81 -11.52
CA ALA A 269 3.31 30.20 -11.65
C ALA A 269 4.82 30.24 -11.89
N GLY A 270 5.19 30.15 -13.17
CA GLY A 270 6.57 30.24 -13.67
C GLY A 270 6.56 30.20 -15.19
#